data_AF-A0A5C6ARM6-F1
#
_entry.id   AF-A0A5C6ARM6-F1
#
_cell.length_a   1.000
_cell.length_b   1.000
_cell.length_c   1.000
_cell.angle_alpha   90.00
_cell.angle_beta   90.00
_cell.angle_gamma   90.00
#
_symmetry.space_group_name_H-M   'P 1'
#
loop_
_entity.id
_entity.type
_entity.pdbx_description
1 polymer ?
#
loop_
_entity_poly.entity_id
_entity_poly.type
_entity_poly.pdbx_seq_one_letter_code
_entity_poly.pdbx_strand_id
1 'polypeptide(L)'
;MRNIETLTDEQPVHPDDETLSAYLDGELSNSERTEVENRLIKDESFRKRLQQLQSSWDWLSQLPSEAPSEKLMQSTIELVISDIEPPKKETRSWWGDYRALVLGLLLCLVCFVAAVGVTRELERQRLRAQVSDLTLAENLDALLLGNDFELMRELDASVSWKMMVSTYQDISGQKLLPDVLVASTPVDQRETAIADMTPLERASLESHWKAFRSLDETTEAKVRETARTLSQQPDAETLTQTMKTYARWRESLPAEMRQTLESSEGVARRQAIEAAVAYSLGKLSDDSGSIISDETADRIWFQLQRLLQERLASDDELTEFYERMKQVTGDDRAEMALISMMVFRRMDGRRGRSWNRPPSGGNFVMPRTLSDDDLNDMTVILDDNALQNLNALTNWNPYSGRDPHLVSIAMQAWVEETVRRNAPQRENTETESWIQRYEKSEDRDVLDLLTPAEIKRRLLPQQNWFRRGESSSTQR
;
A
#
# COMPACT_ATOMS: atom_id res chain seq x y z
N MET A 1 -3.33 52.14 -15.98
CA MET A 1 -4.63 51.76 -16.57
C MET A 1 -4.40 50.53 -17.43
N ARG A 2 -4.73 49.33 -16.92
CA ARG A 2 -4.73 48.09 -17.71
C ARG A 2 -6.10 48.01 -18.37
N ASN A 3 -6.11 47.83 -19.69
CA ASN A 3 -7.33 47.61 -20.47
C ASN A 3 -8.03 46.36 -19.94
N ILE A 4 -9.26 46.53 -19.47
CA ILE A 4 -10.20 45.42 -19.28
C ILE A 4 -10.82 45.23 -20.66
N GLU A 5 -10.29 44.27 -21.43
CA GLU A 5 -11.01 43.74 -22.59
C GLU A 5 -12.29 43.09 -22.07
N THR A 6 -13.42 43.73 -22.34
CA THR A 6 -14.75 43.16 -22.15
C THR A 6 -14.85 41.91 -23.01
N LEU A 7 -15.04 40.74 -22.38
CA LEU A 7 -15.35 39.46 -23.02
C LEU A 7 -16.58 39.63 -23.92
N THR A 8 -16.35 39.81 -25.22
CA THR A 8 -17.38 39.75 -26.25
C THR A 8 -17.76 38.29 -26.51
N ASP A 9 -19.05 38.04 -26.66
CA ASP A 9 -19.77 36.76 -26.89
C ASP A 9 -19.38 36.03 -28.21
N GLU A 10 -18.24 36.34 -28.81
CA GLU A 10 -17.79 35.85 -30.13
C GLU A 10 -16.48 35.04 -30.10
N GLN A 11 -15.97 34.67 -28.92
CA GLN A 11 -14.84 33.73 -28.86
C GLN A 11 -15.34 32.29 -29.10
N PRO A 12 -14.76 31.54 -30.06
CA PRO A 12 -15.15 30.15 -30.29
C PRO A 12 -14.87 29.34 -29.02
N VAL A 13 -15.92 28.71 -28.47
CA VAL A 13 -15.81 27.77 -27.35
C VAL A 13 -14.76 26.73 -27.72
N HIS A 14 -13.77 26.56 -26.85
CA HIS A 14 -12.73 25.56 -27.11
C HIS A 14 -13.39 24.18 -27.10
N PRO A 15 -13.14 23.30 -28.09
CA PRO A 15 -13.85 22.02 -28.20
C PRO A 15 -13.67 21.12 -26.96
N ASP A 16 -12.62 21.36 -26.18
CA ASP A 16 -12.34 20.63 -24.94
C ASP A 16 -13.05 21.20 -23.69
N ASP A 17 -13.67 22.39 -23.77
CA ASP A 17 -14.28 23.03 -22.59
C ASP A 17 -15.52 22.27 -22.11
N GLU A 18 -16.32 21.72 -23.03
CA GLU A 18 -17.50 20.92 -22.69
C GLU A 18 -17.10 19.65 -21.93
N THR A 19 -16.08 18.94 -22.42
CA THR A 19 -15.57 17.73 -21.77
C THR A 19 -14.92 18.03 -20.41
N LEU A 20 -14.17 19.13 -20.30
CA LEU A 20 -13.54 19.52 -19.03
C LEU A 20 -14.56 20.02 -17.99
N SER A 21 -15.63 20.70 -18.42
CA SER A 21 -16.73 21.09 -17.53
C SER A 21 -17.47 19.85 -17.02
N ALA A 22 -17.84 18.92 -17.91
CA ALA A 22 -18.48 17.67 -17.52
C ALA A 22 -17.59 16.82 -16.58
N TYR A 23 -16.26 16.90 -16.74
CA TYR A 23 -15.31 16.28 -15.80
C TYR A 23 -15.36 16.92 -14.41
N LEU A 24 -15.44 18.25 -14.32
CA LEU A 24 -15.53 19.00 -13.06
C LEU A 24 -16.86 18.78 -12.34
N ASP A 25 -17.97 18.76 -13.08
CA ASP A 25 -19.31 18.54 -12.54
C ASP A 25 -19.58 17.06 -12.22
N GLY A 26 -18.69 16.16 -12.67
CA GLY A 26 -18.76 14.72 -12.41
C GLY A 26 -19.73 13.95 -13.31
N GLU A 27 -20.21 14.57 -14.40
CA GLU A 27 -21.20 14.01 -15.32
C GLU A 27 -20.62 13.01 -16.35
N LEU A 28 -19.29 12.89 -16.45
CA LEU A 28 -18.66 11.93 -17.37
C LEU A 28 -18.85 10.48 -16.93
N SER A 29 -19.10 9.61 -17.92
CA SER A 29 -19.06 8.15 -17.73
C SER A 29 -17.65 7.66 -17.37
N ASN A 30 -17.53 6.44 -16.83
CA ASN A 30 -16.23 5.88 -16.42
C ASN A 30 -15.21 5.80 -17.57
N SER A 31 -15.66 5.47 -18.79
CA SER A 31 -14.80 5.42 -19.97
C SER A 31 -14.30 6.80 -20.39
N GLU A 32 -15.18 7.80 -20.42
CA GLU A 32 -14.82 9.17 -20.79
C GLU A 32 -13.92 9.81 -19.74
N ARG A 33 -14.19 9.56 -18.45
CA ARG A 33 -13.35 10.01 -17.34
C ARG A 33 -11.92 9.47 -17.46
N THR A 34 -11.77 8.18 -17.76
CA THR A 34 -10.46 7.54 -17.97
C THR A 34 -9.73 8.15 -19.17
N GLU A 35 -10.43 8.51 -20.24
CA GLU A 35 -9.86 9.17 -21.41
C GLU A 35 -9.38 10.59 -21.09
N VAL A 36 -10.17 11.36 -20.35
CA VAL A 36 -9.83 12.71 -19.88
C VAL A 36 -8.61 12.67 -18.95
N GLU A 37 -8.55 11.74 -18.00
CA GLU A 37 -7.41 11.56 -17.10
C GLU A 37 -6.13 11.19 -17.85
N ASN A 38 -6.23 10.29 -18.82
CA ASN A 38 -5.10 9.95 -19.69
C ASN A 38 -4.62 11.15 -20.53
N ARG A 39 -5.53 12.00 -21.01
CA ARG A 39 -5.20 13.25 -21.71
C ARG A 39 -4.53 14.25 -20.77
N LEU A 40 -5.03 14.40 -19.54
CA LEU A 40 -4.43 15.27 -18.52
C LEU A 40 -2.97 14.89 -18.20
N ILE A 41 -2.64 13.59 -18.18
CA ILE A 41 -1.25 13.14 -17.95
C ILE A 41 -0.33 13.54 -19.12
N LYS A 42 -0.83 13.44 -20.36
CA LYS A 42 -0.02 13.57 -21.58
C LYS A 42 0.08 15.00 -22.10
N ASP A 43 -0.95 15.81 -21.89
CA ASP A 43 -1.09 17.14 -22.49
C ASP A 43 -0.99 18.25 -21.42
N GLU A 44 0.05 19.09 -21.54
CA GLU A 44 0.24 20.24 -20.66
C GLU A 44 -0.78 21.36 -20.91
N SER A 45 -1.20 21.56 -22.17
CA SER A 45 -2.16 22.61 -22.53
C SER A 45 -3.56 22.31 -21.98
N PHE A 46 -3.97 21.04 -22.04
CA PHE A 46 -5.22 20.54 -21.49
C PHE A 46 -5.27 20.68 -19.95
N ARG A 47 -4.15 20.42 -19.25
CA ARG A 47 -4.02 20.70 -17.81
C ARG A 47 -4.15 22.18 -17.46
N LYS A 48 -3.49 23.06 -18.22
CA LYS A 48 -3.59 24.51 -18.02
C LYS A 48 -5.02 25.00 -18.21
N ARG A 49 -5.76 24.42 -19.16
CA ARG A 49 -7.17 24.76 -19.38
C ARG A 49 -8.06 24.32 -18.22
N LEU A 50 -7.88 23.10 -17.70
CA LEU A 50 -8.58 22.62 -16.50
C LEU A 50 -8.33 23.52 -15.29
N GLN A 51 -7.08 23.93 -15.06
CA GLN A 51 -6.73 24.86 -13.97
C GLN A 51 -7.40 26.23 -14.13
N GLN A 52 -7.53 26.76 -15.34
CA GLN A 52 -8.24 28.01 -15.60
C GLN A 52 -9.74 27.89 -15.26
N LEU A 53 -10.39 26.78 -15.65
CA LEU A 53 -11.79 26.53 -15.31
C LEU A 53 -12.00 26.40 -13.79
N GLN A 54 -11.13 25.66 -13.10
CA GLN A 54 -11.16 25.55 -11.64
C GLN A 54 -11.00 26.91 -10.94
N SER A 55 -10.06 27.74 -11.40
CA SER A 55 -9.85 29.07 -10.82
C SER A 55 -11.06 30.00 -11.01
N SER A 56 -11.82 29.83 -12.10
CA SER A 56 -13.04 30.59 -12.36
C SER A 56 -14.17 30.18 -11.41
N TRP A 57 -14.30 28.88 -11.13
CA TRP A 57 -15.20 28.35 -10.11
C TRP A 57 -14.85 28.82 -8.69
N ASP A 58 -13.56 28.87 -8.36
CA ASP A 58 -13.09 29.39 -7.08
C ASP A 58 -13.39 30.89 -6.91
N TRP A 59 -13.43 31.67 -8.00
CA TRP A 59 -13.87 33.06 -7.95
C TRP A 59 -15.39 33.19 -7.77
N LEU A 60 -16.18 32.31 -8.38
CA LEU A 60 -17.62 32.26 -8.17
C LEU A 60 -17.98 31.87 -6.73
N SER A 61 -17.23 30.95 -6.11
CA SER A 61 -17.44 30.55 -4.71
C SER A 61 -17.04 31.64 -3.71
N GLN A 62 -16.14 32.54 -4.11
CA GLN A 62 -15.75 33.73 -3.33
C GLN A 62 -16.74 34.90 -3.44
N LEU A 63 -17.77 34.80 -4.29
CA LEU A 63 -18.82 35.81 -4.30
C LEU A 63 -19.51 35.81 -2.93
N PRO A 64 -19.63 36.98 -2.28
CA PRO A 64 -20.29 37.07 -0.98
C PRO A 64 -21.72 36.55 -1.14
N SER A 65 -22.02 35.44 -0.46
CA SER A 65 -23.39 34.98 -0.32
C SER A 65 -24.11 36.06 0.47
N GLU A 66 -25.05 36.78 -0.17
CA GLU A 66 -25.92 37.69 0.55
C GLU A 66 -26.60 36.88 1.65
N ALA A 67 -26.28 37.21 2.91
CA ALA A 67 -26.99 36.63 4.04
C ALA A 67 -28.48 36.86 3.81
N PRO A 68 -29.35 35.84 3.96
CA PRO A 68 -30.76 35.99 3.68
C PRO A 68 -31.29 37.17 4.48
N SER A 69 -31.64 38.26 3.79
CA SER A 69 -32.04 39.47 4.49
C SER A 69 -33.27 39.15 5.34
N GLU A 70 -33.22 39.48 6.64
CA GLU A 70 -34.34 39.29 7.54
C GLU A 70 -35.62 39.95 7.00
N LYS A 71 -35.47 41.01 6.18
CA LYS A 71 -36.57 41.67 5.45
C LYS A 71 -37.25 40.79 4.39
N LEU A 72 -36.55 39.90 3.70
CA LEU A 72 -37.15 38.97 2.73
C LEU A 72 -37.88 37.81 3.43
N MET A 73 -37.35 37.32 4.55
CA MET A 73 -38.07 36.38 5.43
C MET A 73 -39.30 37.06 6.05
N GLN A 74 -39.15 38.30 6.51
CA GLN A 74 -40.25 39.08 7.07
C GLN A 74 -41.32 39.37 6.01
N SER A 75 -40.96 39.70 4.78
CA SER A 75 -41.89 39.93 3.66
C SER A 75 -42.61 38.65 3.20
N THR A 76 -41.95 37.49 3.26
CA THR A 76 -42.59 36.20 2.93
C THR A 76 -43.54 35.75 4.06
N ILE A 77 -43.18 36.02 5.31
CA ILE A 77 -44.06 35.83 6.47
C ILE A 77 -45.22 36.84 6.45
N GLU A 78 -44.99 38.09 6.04
CA GLU A 78 -46.05 39.10 5.88
C GLU A 78 -47.03 38.74 4.76
N LEU A 79 -46.54 38.18 3.65
CA LEU A 79 -47.39 37.68 2.56
C LEU A 79 -48.29 36.53 3.05
N VAL A 80 -47.74 35.61 3.85
CA VAL A 80 -48.49 34.49 4.47
C VAL A 80 -49.45 34.97 5.57
N ILE A 81 -49.16 36.09 6.24
CA ILE A 81 -50.04 36.69 7.26
C ILE A 81 -51.14 37.56 6.61
N SER A 82 -50.88 38.17 5.45
CA SER A 82 -51.84 39.02 4.73
C SER A 82 -53.01 38.26 4.09
N ASP A 83 -52.88 36.93 3.95
CA ASP A 83 -53.96 36.04 3.50
C ASP A 83 -54.94 35.66 4.64
N ILE A 84 -54.74 36.23 5.84
CA ILE A 84 -55.55 36.01 7.05
C ILE A 84 -56.24 37.32 7.47
N GLU A 85 -56.97 37.96 6.56
CA GLU A 85 -58.00 38.94 6.94
C GLU A 85 -59.41 38.43 6.55
N PRO A 86 -60.28 38.11 7.52
CA PRO A 86 -61.63 37.63 7.22
C PRO A 86 -62.57 38.79 6.86
N PRO A 87 -63.36 38.70 5.77
CA PRO A 87 -64.39 39.68 5.49
C PRO A 87 -65.53 39.64 6.52
N LYS A 88 -66.05 40.83 6.80
CA LYS A 88 -67.10 41.14 7.79
C LYS A 88 -68.39 40.34 7.57
N LYS A 89 -68.95 39.91 8.71
CA LYS A 89 -70.16 39.12 8.95
C LYS A 89 -71.41 39.57 8.18
N GLU A 90 -72.09 38.59 7.59
CA GLU A 90 -73.55 38.44 7.75
C GLU A 90 -73.86 37.09 8.41
N THR A 91 -74.88 37.09 9.25
CA THR A 91 -75.16 36.10 10.29
C THR A 91 -75.61 34.77 9.72
N ARG A 92 -74.70 33.80 9.63
CA ARG A 92 -75.05 32.38 9.52
C ARG A 92 -74.09 31.53 10.35
N SER A 93 -74.62 30.49 10.98
CA SER A 93 -74.01 29.63 11.99
C SER A 93 -72.56 29.20 11.70
N TRP A 94 -71.61 29.98 12.25
CA TRP A 94 -70.15 29.88 12.10
C TRP A 94 -69.51 28.52 12.48
N TRP A 95 -70.16 27.74 13.35
CA TRP A 95 -69.64 26.43 13.78
C TRP A 95 -69.81 25.31 12.74
N GLY A 96 -70.61 25.52 11.68
CA GLY A 96 -70.79 24.53 10.61
C GLY A 96 -69.62 24.50 9.63
N ASP A 97 -69.17 25.68 9.18
CA ASP A 97 -68.22 25.80 8.08
C ASP A 97 -66.75 25.66 8.55
N TYR A 98 -66.45 26.09 9.78
CA TYR A 98 -65.09 25.93 10.35
C TYR A 98 -64.81 24.50 10.80
N ARG A 99 -65.82 23.66 11.04
CA ARG A 99 -65.60 22.25 11.38
C ARG A 99 -64.94 21.49 10.23
N ALA A 100 -65.34 21.77 8.99
CA ALA A 100 -64.73 21.15 7.82
C ALA A 100 -63.27 21.61 7.63
N LEU A 101 -62.98 22.89 7.85
CA LEU A 101 -61.62 23.45 7.78
C LEU A 101 -60.71 22.90 8.88
N VAL A 102 -61.19 22.86 10.13
CA VAL A 102 -60.44 22.32 11.27
C VAL A 102 -60.22 20.81 11.11
N LEU A 103 -61.24 20.05 10.68
CA LEU A 103 -61.09 18.63 10.37
C LEU A 103 -60.12 18.39 9.21
N GLY A 104 -60.16 19.23 8.17
CA GLY A 104 -59.21 19.18 7.06
C GLY A 104 -57.77 19.42 7.51
N LEU A 105 -57.53 20.45 8.34
CA LEU A 105 -56.22 20.73 8.92
C LEU A 105 -55.71 19.61 9.84
N LEU A 106 -56.60 19.03 10.66
CA LEU A 106 -56.26 17.90 11.52
C LEU A 106 -55.93 16.66 10.70
N LEU A 107 -56.66 16.39 9.62
CA LEU A 107 -56.37 15.30 8.69
C LEU A 107 -55.01 15.50 8.02
N CYS A 108 -54.71 16.72 7.54
CA CYS A 108 -53.41 17.05 6.98
C CYS A 108 -52.27 16.88 8.00
N LEU A 109 -52.47 17.30 9.26
CA LEU A 109 -51.50 17.11 10.32
C LEU A 109 -51.25 15.62 10.63
N VAL A 110 -52.32 14.82 10.69
CA VAL A 110 -52.21 13.36 10.90
C VAL A 110 -51.51 12.70 9.72
N CYS A 111 -51.85 13.05 8.48
CA CYS A 111 -51.15 12.56 7.29
C CYS A 111 -49.68 12.99 7.27
N PHE A 112 -49.36 14.21 7.70
CA PHE A 112 -47.98 14.68 7.81
C PHE A 112 -47.19 13.90 8.87
N VAL A 113 -47.74 13.71 10.07
CA VAL A 113 -47.10 12.92 11.14
C VAL A 113 -46.93 11.46 10.69
N ALA A 114 -47.94 10.88 10.03
CA ALA A 114 -47.85 9.53 9.48
C ALA A 114 -46.78 9.44 8.38
N ALA A 115 -46.70 10.42 7.48
CA ALA A 115 -45.66 10.47 6.44
C ALA A 115 -44.25 10.61 7.04
N VAL A 116 -44.07 11.45 8.06
CA VAL A 116 -42.78 11.58 8.80
C VAL A 116 -42.44 10.30 9.54
N GLY A 117 -43.43 9.61 10.12
CA GLY A 117 -43.23 8.32 10.77
C GLY A 117 -42.78 7.23 9.80
N VAL A 118 -43.46 7.12 8.66
CA VAL A 118 -43.15 6.13 7.60
C VAL A 118 -41.77 6.41 6.98
N THR A 119 -41.45 7.66 6.67
CA THR A 119 -40.14 8.03 6.11
C THR A 119 -39.00 7.71 7.07
N ARG A 120 -39.13 8.06 8.36
CA ARG A 120 -38.12 7.71 9.38
C ARG A 120 -37.97 6.20 9.58
N GLU A 121 -39.05 5.43 9.51
CA GLU A 121 -38.97 3.98 9.64
C GLU A 121 -38.30 3.34 8.42
N LEU A 122 -38.59 3.83 7.21
CA LEU A 122 -37.92 3.39 5.98
C LEU A 122 -36.42 3.73 5.99
N GLU A 123 -36.04 4.93 6.46
CA GLU A 123 -34.65 5.33 6.63
C GLU A 123 -33.93 4.42 7.64
N ARG A 124 -34.55 4.14 8.79
CA ARG A 124 -34.00 3.20 9.79
C ARG A 124 -33.81 1.81 9.22
N GLN A 125 -34.75 1.31 8.42
CA GLN A 125 -34.61 0.00 7.78
C GLN A 125 -33.47 -0.02 6.76
N ARG A 126 -33.32 1.04 5.95
CA ARG A 126 -32.19 1.18 5.02
C ARG A 126 -30.84 1.24 5.73
N LEU A 127 -30.75 2.03 6.81
CA LEU A 127 -29.55 2.12 7.64
C LEU A 127 -29.21 0.77 8.27
N ARG A 128 -30.19 0.07 8.86
CA ARG A 128 -29.98 -1.28 9.41
C ARG A 128 -29.51 -2.29 8.35
N ALA A 129 -30.06 -2.22 7.15
CA ALA A 129 -29.61 -3.07 6.04
C ALA A 129 -28.14 -2.76 5.67
N GLN A 130 -27.77 -1.48 5.55
CA GLN A 130 -26.39 -1.06 5.25
C GLN A 130 -25.41 -1.48 6.35
N VAL A 131 -25.77 -1.29 7.62
CA VAL A 131 -24.95 -1.68 8.77
C VAL A 131 -24.83 -3.21 8.89
N SER A 132 -25.84 -3.96 8.45
CA SER A 132 -25.77 -5.41 8.31
C SER A 132 -24.82 -5.83 7.17
N ASP A 133 -24.92 -5.18 6.02
CA ASP A 133 -24.08 -5.45 4.85
C ASP A 133 -22.60 -5.08 5.09
N LEU A 134 -22.31 -4.23 6.06
CA LEU A 134 -20.95 -3.84 6.42
C LEU A 134 -20.08 -5.04 6.80
N THR A 135 -20.65 -6.09 7.36
CA THR A 135 -19.91 -7.33 7.66
C THR A 135 -19.63 -8.19 6.43
N LEU A 136 -20.47 -8.08 5.41
CA LEU A 136 -20.19 -8.68 4.11
C LEU A 136 -19.03 -7.92 3.44
N ALA A 137 -19.04 -6.59 3.54
CA ALA A 137 -17.98 -5.76 3.01
C ALA A 137 -16.64 -6.02 3.72
N GLU A 138 -16.60 -6.05 5.06
CA GLU A 138 -15.37 -6.35 5.80
C GLU A 138 -14.74 -7.70 5.39
N ASN A 139 -15.59 -8.69 5.08
CA ASN A 139 -15.16 -10.03 4.70
C ASN A 139 -15.15 -10.23 3.19
N LEU A 140 -15.20 -9.16 2.39
CA LEU A 140 -15.45 -9.25 0.96
C LEU A 140 -14.43 -10.14 0.24
N ASP A 141 -13.13 -9.90 0.46
CA ASP A 141 -12.07 -10.65 -0.21
C ASP A 141 -12.14 -12.14 0.12
N ALA A 142 -12.50 -12.47 1.37
CA ALA A 142 -12.72 -13.84 1.81
C ALA A 142 -13.94 -14.46 1.10
N LEU A 143 -15.06 -13.73 1.03
CA LEU A 143 -16.30 -14.21 0.42
C LEU A 143 -16.21 -14.35 -1.11
N LEU A 144 -15.35 -13.55 -1.77
CA LEU A 144 -15.12 -13.64 -3.22
C LEU A 144 -14.40 -14.92 -3.64
N LEU A 145 -13.70 -15.60 -2.73
CA LEU A 145 -13.07 -16.91 -2.99
C LEU A 145 -14.09 -18.02 -3.27
N GLY A 146 -15.35 -17.82 -2.86
CA GLY A 146 -16.44 -18.78 -3.07
C GLY A 146 -16.53 -19.86 -2.00
N ASN A 147 -17.14 -21.00 -2.38
CA ASN A 147 -17.61 -22.03 -1.44
C ASN A 147 -16.64 -23.21 -1.25
N ASP A 148 -15.34 -23.08 -1.54
CA ASP A 148 -14.37 -24.15 -1.28
C ASP A 148 -14.00 -24.21 0.21
N PHE A 149 -14.98 -24.58 1.05
CA PHE A 149 -14.79 -24.73 2.49
C PHE A 149 -13.92 -25.94 2.82
N GLU A 150 -13.77 -26.90 1.91
CA GLU A 150 -12.88 -28.05 2.11
C GLU A 150 -11.42 -27.61 2.11
N LEU A 151 -11.00 -26.79 1.13
CA LEU A 151 -9.67 -26.18 1.11
C LEU A 151 -9.40 -25.41 2.41
N MET A 152 -10.38 -24.64 2.91
CA MET A 152 -10.22 -23.89 4.16
C MET A 152 -10.02 -24.79 5.38
N ARG A 153 -10.70 -25.95 5.43
CA ARG A 153 -10.49 -26.93 6.49
C ARG A 153 -9.15 -27.63 6.37
N GLU A 154 -8.70 -27.94 5.14
CA GLU A 154 -7.37 -28.50 4.91
C GLU A 154 -6.26 -27.53 5.31
N LEU A 155 -6.42 -26.23 5.02
CA LEU A 155 -5.50 -25.19 5.47
C LEU A 155 -5.50 -25.05 6.99
N ASP A 156 -6.67 -25.02 7.63
CA ASP A 156 -6.75 -24.96 9.09
C ASP A 156 -6.17 -26.23 9.75
N ALA A 157 -6.31 -27.40 9.13
CA ALA A 157 -5.69 -28.63 9.60
C ALA A 157 -4.16 -28.67 9.38
N SER A 158 -3.64 -27.84 8.47
CA SER A 158 -2.22 -27.82 8.11
C SER A 158 -1.38 -27.09 9.15
N VAL A 159 -0.56 -27.86 9.88
CA VAL A 159 0.39 -27.32 10.87
C VAL A 159 1.43 -26.42 10.21
N SER A 160 1.94 -26.82 9.04
CA SER A 160 2.93 -26.03 8.29
C SER A 160 2.38 -24.68 7.84
N TRP A 161 1.13 -24.65 7.38
CA TRP A 161 0.48 -23.39 7.00
C TRP A 161 0.28 -22.47 8.21
N LYS A 162 -0.22 -23.00 9.33
CA LYS A 162 -0.38 -22.22 10.58
C LYS A 162 0.93 -21.62 11.06
N MET A 163 2.01 -22.41 11.05
CA MET A 163 3.33 -21.92 11.44
C MET A 163 3.86 -20.87 10.45
N MET A 164 3.65 -21.04 9.14
CA MET A 164 4.01 -20.01 8.16
C MET A 164 3.28 -18.70 8.41
N VAL A 165 1.97 -18.74 8.70
CA VAL A 165 1.17 -17.55 9.00
C VAL A 165 1.66 -16.84 10.26
N SER A 166 1.99 -17.57 11.33
CA SER A 166 2.56 -16.97 12.55
C SER A 166 3.96 -16.40 12.30
N THR A 167 4.84 -17.15 11.64
CA THR A 167 6.19 -16.70 11.29
C THR A 167 6.15 -15.41 10.47
N TYR A 168 5.24 -15.31 9.50
CA TYR A 168 5.10 -14.09 8.71
C TYR A 168 4.73 -12.88 9.56
N GLN A 169 3.85 -13.04 10.56
CA GLN A 169 3.46 -11.96 11.47
C GLN A 169 4.60 -11.55 12.40
N ASP A 170 5.29 -12.54 12.97
CA ASP A 170 6.38 -12.30 13.92
C ASP A 170 7.57 -11.61 13.25
N ILE A 171 7.87 -11.99 12.00
CA ILE A 171 9.07 -11.54 11.30
C ILE A 171 8.80 -10.26 10.50
N SER A 172 7.80 -10.25 9.62
CA SER A 172 7.57 -9.08 8.76
C SER A 172 6.92 -7.90 9.50
N GLY A 173 6.33 -8.14 10.67
CA GLY A 173 5.47 -7.19 11.37
C GLY A 173 4.16 -6.89 10.63
N GLN A 174 3.95 -7.45 9.43
CA GLN A 174 2.72 -7.32 8.67
C GLN A 174 1.71 -8.38 9.11
N LYS A 175 0.52 -7.92 9.50
CA LYS A 175 -0.56 -8.80 9.89
C LYS A 175 -1.19 -9.48 8.66
N LEU A 176 -0.96 -10.78 8.50
CA LEU A 176 -1.76 -11.60 7.58
C LEU A 176 -3.19 -11.80 8.09
N LEU A 177 -3.40 -11.82 9.40
CA LEU A 177 -4.74 -11.84 9.99
C LEU A 177 -5.35 -10.44 9.85
N PRO A 178 -6.50 -10.26 9.19
CA PRO A 178 -7.20 -8.99 9.21
C PRO A 178 -7.68 -8.68 10.62
N ASP A 179 -7.58 -7.42 11.02
CA ASP A 179 -8.26 -6.95 12.22
C ASP A 179 -9.78 -7.11 12.00
N VAL A 180 -10.45 -7.77 12.93
CA VAL A 180 -11.91 -7.90 12.92
C VAL A 180 -12.47 -6.58 13.42
N LEU A 181 -13.06 -5.79 12.51
CA LEU A 181 -13.46 -4.42 12.82
C LEU A 181 -14.91 -4.38 13.34
N VAL A 182 -15.83 -5.02 12.62
CA VAL A 182 -17.27 -4.93 12.88
C VAL A 182 -17.95 -6.31 12.87
N ALA A 183 -17.35 -7.33 12.25
CA ALA A 183 -17.96 -8.65 12.10
C ALA A 183 -18.39 -9.32 13.41
N SER A 184 -17.63 -9.11 14.49
CA SER A 184 -17.95 -9.62 15.83
C SER A 184 -18.92 -8.74 16.62
N THR A 185 -19.21 -7.52 16.15
CA THR A 185 -20.04 -6.55 16.87
C THR A 185 -21.52 -6.72 16.49
N PRO A 186 -22.45 -6.85 17.48
CA PRO A 186 -23.89 -6.86 17.23
C PRO A 186 -24.36 -5.63 16.45
N VAL A 187 -25.32 -5.80 15.53
CA VAL A 187 -25.77 -4.76 14.57
C VAL A 187 -26.14 -3.44 15.26
N ASP A 188 -26.74 -3.50 16.45
CA ASP A 188 -27.16 -2.38 17.28
C ASP A 188 -26.00 -1.57 17.88
N GLN A 189 -24.80 -2.16 17.98
CA GLN A 189 -23.61 -1.53 18.58
C GLN A 189 -22.56 -1.11 17.55
N ARG A 190 -22.75 -1.47 16.27
CA ARG A 190 -21.77 -1.21 15.20
C ARG A 190 -21.53 0.27 14.96
N GLU A 191 -22.56 1.10 15.05
CA GLU A 191 -22.40 2.55 14.86
C GLU A 191 -21.44 3.16 15.89
N THR A 192 -21.58 2.77 17.16
CA THR A 192 -20.66 3.18 18.23
C THR A 192 -19.26 2.63 18.00
N ALA A 193 -19.14 1.35 17.61
CA ALA A 193 -17.85 0.75 17.32
C ALA A 193 -17.11 1.48 16.18
N ILE A 194 -17.81 1.88 15.12
CA ILE A 194 -17.23 2.65 14.00
C ILE A 194 -16.81 4.06 14.45
N ALA A 195 -17.54 4.67 15.38
CA ALA A 195 -17.19 5.97 15.94
C ALA A 195 -15.87 5.90 16.73
N ASP A 196 -15.65 4.80 17.44
CA ASP A 196 -14.45 4.56 18.26
C ASP A 196 -13.22 4.08 17.45
N MET A 197 -13.40 3.68 16.19
CA MET A 197 -12.31 3.26 15.31
C MET A 197 -11.30 4.37 15.02
N THR A 198 -10.04 3.98 14.85
CA THR A 198 -9.00 4.86 14.35
C THR A 198 -9.29 5.33 12.91
N PRO A 199 -8.75 6.47 12.47
CA PRO A 199 -8.92 6.93 11.09
C PRO A 199 -8.46 5.91 10.04
N LEU A 200 -7.42 5.12 10.35
CA LEU A 200 -6.89 4.09 9.45
C LEU A 200 -7.85 2.91 9.30
N GLU A 201 -8.41 2.41 10.40
CA GLU A 201 -9.38 1.32 10.39
C GLU A 201 -10.66 1.73 9.66
N ARG A 202 -11.13 2.96 9.89
CA ARG A 202 -12.31 3.50 9.21
C ARG A 202 -12.08 3.63 7.70
N ALA A 203 -10.91 4.10 7.28
CA ALA A 203 -10.56 4.20 5.85
C ALA A 203 -10.48 2.82 5.18
N SER A 204 -9.93 1.81 5.87
CA SER A 204 -9.90 0.42 5.39
C SER A 204 -11.31 -0.14 5.21
N LEU A 205 -12.17 0.04 6.22
CA LEU A 205 -13.56 -0.40 6.16
C LEU A 205 -14.36 0.31 5.07
N GLU A 206 -14.15 1.62 4.88
CA GLU A 206 -14.77 2.40 3.81
C GLU A 206 -14.32 1.90 2.43
N SER A 207 -13.04 1.56 2.27
CA SER A 207 -12.52 0.96 1.04
C SER A 207 -13.23 -0.34 0.69
N HIS A 208 -13.35 -1.25 1.66
CA HIS A 208 -14.08 -2.51 1.48
C HIS A 208 -15.57 -2.29 1.19
N TRP A 209 -16.20 -1.31 1.84
CA TRP A 209 -17.59 -0.94 1.58
C TRP A 209 -17.79 -0.43 0.15
N LYS A 210 -16.92 0.47 -0.32
CA LYS A 210 -16.96 0.96 -1.71
C LYS A 210 -16.77 -0.19 -2.70
N ALA A 211 -15.83 -1.08 -2.44
CA ALA A 211 -15.61 -2.27 -3.27
C ALA A 211 -16.87 -3.14 -3.34
N PHE A 212 -17.49 -3.46 -2.19
CA PHE A 212 -18.73 -4.23 -2.14
C PHE A 212 -19.87 -3.58 -2.92
N ARG A 213 -20.05 -2.26 -2.78
CA ARG A 213 -21.10 -1.51 -3.49
C ARG A 213 -20.85 -1.34 -4.99
N SER A 214 -19.62 -1.58 -5.44
CA SER A 214 -19.25 -1.53 -6.86
C SER A 214 -19.45 -2.85 -7.60
N LEU A 215 -19.78 -3.93 -6.88
CA LEU A 215 -20.03 -5.25 -7.46
C LEU A 215 -21.29 -5.23 -8.34
N ASP A 216 -21.27 -6.04 -9.40
CA ASP A 216 -22.48 -6.32 -10.17
C ASP A 216 -23.46 -7.20 -9.37
N GLU A 217 -24.74 -7.16 -9.74
CA GLU A 217 -25.81 -7.88 -9.05
C GLU A 217 -25.57 -9.40 -8.96
N THR A 218 -24.89 -9.99 -9.96
CA THR A 218 -24.61 -11.43 -9.96
C THR A 218 -23.51 -11.80 -8.98
N THR A 219 -22.46 -10.98 -8.88
CA THR A 219 -21.37 -11.17 -7.92
C THR A 219 -21.82 -10.88 -6.51
N GLU A 220 -22.62 -9.82 -6.30
CA GLU A 220 -23.21 -9.50 -5.00
C GLU A 220 -24.11 -10.65 -4.49
N ALA A 221 -24.94 -11.22 -5.36
CA ALA A 221 -25.78 -12.37 -5.01
C ALA A 221 -24.94 -13.59 -4.60
N LYS A 222 -23.83 -13.86 -5.31
CA LYS A 222 -22.89 -14.94 -4.95
C LYS A 222 -22.23 -14.71 -3.60
N VAL A 223 -21.71 -13.51 -3.34
CA VAL A 223 -21.09 -13.14 -2.06
C VAL A 223 -22.08 -13.35 -0.90
N ARG A 224 -23.33 -12.92 -1.07
CA ARG A 224 -24.39 -13.12 -0.07
C ARG A 224 -24.75 -14.58 0.13
N GLU A 225 -24.76 -15.38 -0.94
CA GLU A 225 -24.98 -16.82 -0.85
C GLU A 225 -23.86 -17.50 -0.06
N THR A 226 -22.60 -17.22 -0.42
CA THR A 226 -21.42 -17.74 0.29
C THR A 226 -21.45 -17.37 1.77
N ALA A 227 -21.77 -16.12 2.10
CA ALA A 227 -21.90 -15.69 3.50
C ALA A 227 -23.00 -16.45 4.24
N ARG A 228 -24.15 -16.71 3.59
CA ARG A 228 -25.23 -17.51 4.18
C ARG A 228 -24.79 -18.95 4.40
N THR A 229 -24.18 -19.59 3.40
CA THR A 229 -23.69 -20.97 3.52
C THR A 229 -22.63 -21.08 4.63
N LEU A 230 -21.72 -20.12 4.72
CA LEU A 230 -20.67 -20.04 5.74
C LEU A 230 -21.29 -19.93 7.15
N SER A 231 -22.30 -19.08 7.34
CA SER A 231 -22.97 -18.91 8.64
C SER A 231 -23.71 -20.16 9.15
N GLN A 232 -24.03 -21.09 8.24
CA GLN A 232 -24.69 -22.37 8.58
C GLN A 232 -23.69 -23.47 8.93
N GLN A 233 -22.39 -23.25 8.72
CA GLN A 233 -21.36 -24.23 9.09
C GLN A 233 -21.15 -24.24 10.61
N PRO A 234 -20.89 -25.42 11.22
CA PRO A 234 -20.62 -25.52 12.66
C PRO A 234 -19.30 -24.82 13.06
N ASP A 235 -18.36 -24.68 12.12
CA ASP A 235 -17.03 -24.10 12.26
C ASP A 235 -16.92 -22.71 11.59
N ALA A 236 -18.04 -21.98 11.47
CA ALA A 236 -18.13 -20.72 10.71
C ALA A 236 -17.08 -19.67 11.10
N GLU A 237 -16.79 -19.50 12.39
CA GLU A 237 -15.81 -18.51 12.88
C GLU A 237 -14.38 -18.86 12.43
N THR A 238 -13.96 -20.10 12.68
CA THR A 238 -12.64 -20.61 12.24
C THR A 238 -12.50 -20.54 10.72
N LEU A 239 -13.53 -20.96 9.98
CA LEU A 239 -13.54 -20.88 8.52
C LEU A 239 -13.42 -19.45 8.03
N THR A 240 -14.16 -18.51 8.63
CA THR A 240 -14.08 -17.09 8.27
C THR A 240 -12.65 -16.57 8.43
N GLN A 241 -11.98 -16.92 9.54
CA GLN A 241 -10.61 -16.51 9.80
C GLN A 241 -9.62 -17.13 8.82
N THR A 242 -9.79 -18.41 8.50
CA THR A 242 -8.95 -19.10 7.51
C THR A 242 -9.15 -18.52 6.11
N MET A 243 -10.39 -18.25 5.69
CA MET A 243 -10.69 -17.62 4.40
C MET A 243 -10.07 -16.22 4.29
N LYS A 244 -10.18 -15.42 5.35
CA LYS A 244 -9.54 -14.11 5.45
C LYS A 244 -8.02 -14.17 5.29
N THR A 245 -7.39 -15.08 6.03
CA THR A 245 -5.93 -15.26 6.00
C THR A 245 -5.48 -15.79 4.64
N TYR A 246 -6.23 -16.74 4.08
CA TYR A 246 -5.98 -17.30 2.76
C TYR A 246 -6.13 -16.25 1.65
N ALA A 247 -7.14 -15.38 1.69
CA ALA A 247 -7.32 -14.33 0.69
C ALA A 247 -6.07 -13.45 0.54
N ARG A 248 -5.50 -12.99 1.67
CA ARG A 248 -4.25 -12.21 1.67
C ARG A 248 -3.04 -13.03 1.28
N TRP A 249 -2.89 -14.23 1.83
CA TRP A 249 -1.77 -15.10 1.50
C TRP A 249 -1.76 -15.46 0.00
N ARG A 250 -2.93 -15.75 -0.57
CA ARG A 250 -3.13 -16.06 -1.98
C ARG A 250 -2.58 -14.97 -2.89
N GLU A 251 -2.77 -13.68 -2.56
CA GLU A 251 -2.24 -12.57 -3.36
C GLU A 251 -0.71 -12.57 -3.45
N SER A 252 -0.03 -13.12 -2.45
CA SER A 252 1.44 -13.25 -2.43
C SER A 252 1.96 -14.38 -3.33
N LEU A 253 1.08 -15.32 -3.74
CA LEU A 253 1.44 -16.53 -4.46
C LEU A 253 1.46 -16.35 -6.00
N PRO A 254 2.41 -17.00 -6.71
CA PRO A 254 2.41 -17.08 -8.16
C PRO A 254 1.10 -17.65 -8.73
N ALA A 255 0.70 -17.19 -9.91
CA ALA A 255 -0.55 -17.61 -10.55
C ALA A 255 -0.66 -19.13 -10.72
N GLU A 256 0.43 -19.80 -11.09
CA GLU A 256 0.49 -21.26 -11.26
C GLU A 256 0.27 -22.01 -9.93
N MET A 257 0.82 -21.51 -8.82
CA MET A 257 0.61 -22.12 -7.51
C MET A 257 -0.82 -21.92 -7.03
N ARG A 258 -1.39 -20.72 -7.22
CA ARG A 258 -2.81 -20.45 -6.93
C ARG A 258 -3.73 -21.39 -7.69
N GLN A 259 -3.52 -21.51 -9.00
CA GLN A 259 -4.29 -22.41 -9.83
C GLN A 259 -4.18 -23.85 -9.34
N THR A 260 -2.96 -24.32 -9.05
CA THR A 260 -2.73 -25.69 -8.56
C THR A 260 -3.43 -25.95 -7.23
N LEU A 261 -3.40 -24.99 -6.29
CA LEU A 261 -4.09 -25.08 -5.00
C LEU A 261 -5.60 -25.20 -5.16
N GLU A 262 -6.18 -24.37 -6.02
CA GLU A 262 -7.63 -24.30 -6.25
C GLU A 262 -8.15 -25.48 -7.10
N SER A 263 -7.33 -26.02 -8.01
CA SER A 263 -7.75 -27.13 -8.89
C SER A 263 -7.47 -28.53 -8.32
N SER A 264 -6.61 -28.65 -7.32
CA SER A 264 -6.23 -29.95 -6.75
C SER A 264 -7.20 -30.38 -5.65
N GLU A 265 -7.30 -31.69 -5.43
CA GLU A 265 -8.13 -32.29 -4.37
C GLU A 265 -7.32 -33.31 -3.54
N GLY A 266 -7.74 -33.54 -2.29
CA GLY A 266 -7.23 -34.60 -1.43
C GLY A 266 -5.72 -34.56 -1.17
N VAL A 267 -4.99 -35.60 -1.60
CA VAL A 267 -3.53 -35.69 -1.37
C VAL A 267 -2.76 -34.66 -2.20
N ALA A 268 -3.19 -34.44 -3.46
CA ALA A 268 -2.54 -33.48 -4.35
C ALA A 268 -2.67 -32.04 -3.81
N ARG A 269 -3.84 -31.70 -3.24
CA ARG A 269 -4.06 -30.40 -2.60
C ARG A 269 -3.16 -30.18 -1.40
N ARG A 270 -3.01 -31.19 -0.53
CA ARG A 270 -2.07 -31.10 0.61
C ARG A 270 -0.62 -30.89 0.17
N GLN A 271 -0.17 -31.57 -0.88
CA GLN A 271 1.16 -31.34 -1.46
C GLN A 271 1.29 -29.93 -2.07
N ALA A 272 0.23 -29.42 -2.72
CA ALA A 272 0.20 -28.06 -3.24
C ALA A 272 0.28 -27.01 -2.11
N ILE A 273 -0.42 -27.25 -0.99
CA ILE A 273 -0.34 -26.41 0.22
C ILE A 273 1.09 -26.39 0.75
N GLU A 274 1.72 -27.55 0.92
CA GLU A 274 3.11 -27.64 1.38
C GLU A 274 4.09 -26.92 0.44
N ALA A 275 3.94 -27.09 -0.87
CA ALA A 275 4.76 -26.40 -1.86
C ALA A 275 4.59 -24.87 -1.80
N ALA A 276 3.34 -24.39 -1.66
CA ALA A 276 3.06 -22.97 -1.54
C ALA A 276 3.58 -22.38 -0.21
N VAL A 277 3.52 -23.13 0.88
CA VAL A 277 4.09 -22.75 2.17
C VAL A 277 5.61 -22.64 2.08
N ALA A 278 6.28 -23.66 1.51
CA ALA A 278 7.72 -23.65 1.31
C ALA A 278 8.17 -22.47 0.42
N TYR A 279 7.42 -22.18 -0.64
CA TYR A 279 7.66 -20.99 -1.48
C TYR A 279 7.55 -19.68 -0.67
N SER A 280 6.50 -19.55 0.13
CA SER A 280 6.23 -18.34 0.90
C SER A 280 7.31 -18.09 1.95
N LEU A 281 7.76 -19.15 2.62
CA LEU A 281 8.86 -19.09 3.58
C LEU A 281 10.19 -18.84 2.90
N GLY A 282 10.45 -19.43 1.74
CA GLY A 282 11.65 -19.13 0.95
C GLY A 282 11.73 -17.65 0.56
N LYS A 283 10.60 -17.08 0.11
CA LYS A 283 10.50 -15.65 -0.19
C LYS A 283 10.65 -14.77 1.05
N LEU A 284 10.00 -15.14 2.16
CA LEU A 284 10.14 -14.43 3.43
C LEU A 284 11.58 -14.47 3.93
N SER A 285 12.26 -15.62 3.83
CA SER A 285 13.68 -15.77 4.17
C SER A 285 14.56 -14.87 3.31
N ASP A 286 14.29 -14.76 2.00
CA ASP A 286 15.00 -13.84 1.10
C ASP A 286 14.80 -12.37 1.50
N ASP A 287 13.59 -12.00 1.89
CA ASP A 287 13.25 -10.63 2.32
C ASP A 287 13.70 -10.33 3.78
N SER A 288 14.05 -11.36 4.56
CA SER A 288 14.33 -11.24 6.00
C SER A 288 15.64 -10.55 6.35
N GLY A 289 16.54 -10.30 5.38
CA GLY A 289 17.81 -9.62 5.62
C GLY A 289 17.67 -8.26 6.31
N SER A 290 16.57 -7.55 6.06
CA SER A 290 16.29 -6.25 6.70
C SER A 290 16.03 -6.31 8.20
N ILE A 291 15.72 -7.49 8.75
CA ILE A 291 15.22 -7.67 10.12
C ILE A 291 16.37 -7.92 11.11
N ILE A 292 17.56 -8.25 10.62
CA ILE A 292 18.71 -8.50 11.49
C ILE A 292 19.11 -7.22 12.26
N SER A 293 19.47 -7.41 13.52
CA SER A 293 19.98 -6.33 14.37
C SER A 293 21.37 -5.89 13.92
N ASP A 294 21.80 -4.70 14.32
CA ASP A 294 23.16 -4.23 14.04
C ASP A 294 24.21 -5.11 14.72
N GLU A 295 23.95 -5.61 15.93
CA GLU A 295 24.83 -6.56 16.61
C GLU A 295 24.97 -7.87 15.82
N THR A 296 23.85 -8.40 15.30
CA THR A 296 23.87 -9.60 14.46
C THR A 296 24.66 -9.35 13.18
N ALA A 297 24.45 -8.19 12.54
CA ALA A 297 25.19 -7.81 11.34
C ALA A 297 26.70 -7.69 11.61
N ASP A 298 27.11 -7.08 12.72
CA ASP A 298 28.52 -6.95 13.11
C ASP A 298 29.19 -8.31 13.34
N ARG A 299 28.47 -9.25 13.98
CA ARG A 299 28.96 -10.63 14.17
C ARG A 299 29.14 -11.35 12.83
N ILE A 300 28.15 -11.25 11.94
CA ILE A 300 28.23 -11.82 10.59
C ILE A 300 29.40 -11.19 9.82
N TRP A 301 29.56 -9.86 9.88
CA TRP A 301 30.64 -9.14 9.24
C TRP A 301 32.00 -9.64 9.71
N PHE A 302 32.21 -9.72 11.02
CA PHE A 302 33.44 -10.24 11.61
C PHE A 302 33.77 -11.67 11.12
N GLN A 303 32.76 -12.54 10.97
CA GLN A 303 32.96 -13.88 10.43
C GLN A 303 33.33 -13.88 8.95
N LEU A 304 32.76 -12.99 8.14
CA LEU A 304 33.17 -12.83 6.74
C LEU A 304 34.63 -12.40 6.63
N GLN A 305 35.07 -11.48 7.49
CA GLN A 305 36.47 -11.07 7.55
C GLN A 305 37.38 -12.25 7.93
N ARG A 306 37.02 -13.01 8.97
CA ARG A 306 37.79 -14.19 9.39
C ARG A 306 37.89 -15.23 8.26
N LEU A 307 36.77 -15.53 7.60
CA LEU A 307 36.72 -16.46 6.48
C LEU A 307 37.57 -15.99 5.29
N LEU A 308 37.58 -14.68 5.00
CA LEU A 308 38.47 -14.13 3.98
C LEU A 308 39.95 -14.31 4.37
N GLN A 309 40.31 -14.03 5.62
CA GLN A 309 41.68 -14.21 6.10
C GLN A 309 42.15 -15.67 6.03
N GLU A 310 41.28 -16.62 6.39
CA GLU A 310 41.55 -18.05 6.24
C GLU A 310 41.79 -18.43 4.78
N ARG A 311 41.01 -17.86 3.86
CA ARG A 311 41.15 -18.11 2.42
C ARG A 311 42.43 -17.50 1.86
N LEU A 312 42.77 -16.27 2.24
CA LEU A 312 44.04 -15.63 1.89
C LEU A 312 45.23 -16.47 2.37
N ALA A 313 45.19 -16.95 3.61
CA ALA A 313 46.25 -17.81 4.16
C ALA A 313 46.41 -19.15 3.42
N SER A 314 45.37 -19.62 2.71
CA SER A 314 45.37 -20.88 1.97
C SER A 314 45.68 -20.75 0.47
N ASP A 315 45.61 -19.54 -0.08
CA ASP A 315 45.67 -19.27 -1.53
C ASP A 315 46.64 -18.10 -1.81
N ASP A 316 47.85 -18.46 -2.26
CA ASP A 316 48.91 -17.51 -2.58
C ASP A 316 48.51 -16.54 -3.71
N GLU A 317 47.75 -17.01 -4.72
CA GLU A 317 47.31 -16.18 -5.84
C GLU A 317 46.29 -15.12 -5.39
N LEU A 318 45.36 -15.51 -4.50
CA LEU A 318 44.40 -14.60 -3.90
C LEU A 318 45.09 -13.56 -2.99
N THR A 319 46.11 -13.98 -2.24
CA THR A 319 46.91 -13.08 -1.41
C THR A 319 47.64 -12.04 -2.24
N GLU A 320 48.32 -12.45 -3.31
CA GLU A 320 48.95 -11.49 -4.21
C GLU A 320 47.94 -10.53 -4.86
N PHE A 321 46.75 -11.04 -5.21
CA PHE A 321 45.68 -10.21 -5.76
C PHE A 321 45.16 -9.18 -4.73
N TYR A 322 44.97 -9.59 -3.48
CA TYR A 322 44.57 -8.72 -2.38
C TYR A 322 45.60 -7.62 -2.13
N GLU A 323 46.90 -7.94 -2.06
CA GLU A 323 47.97 -6.95 -1.89
C GLU A 323 48.02 -5.94 -3.04
N ARG A 324 47.81 -6.39 -4.28
CA ARG A 324 47.68 -5.48 -5.45
C ARG A 324 46.48 -4.55 -5.31
N MET A 325 45.32 -5.05 -4.88
CA MET A 325 44.14 -4.20 -4.67
C MET A 325 44.37 -3.21 -3.52
N LYS A 326 44.94 -3.67 -2.40
CA LYS A 326 45.26 -2.87 -1.22
C LYS A 326 46.13 -1.66 -1.56
N GLN A 327 47.13 -1.84 -2.42
CA GLN A 327 47.98 -0.74 -2.91
C GLN A 327 47.22 0.34 -3.70
N VAL A 328 46.14 -0.05 -4.40
CA VAL A 328 45.37 0.87 -5.27
C VAL A 328 44.21 1.54 -4.53
N THR A 329 43.47 0.77 -3.73
CA THR A 329 42.21 1.23 -3.11
C THR A 329 42.31 1.51 -1.62
N GLY A 330 43.38 1.07 -0.96
CA GLY A 330 43.48 1.01 0.50
C GLY A 330 42.95 -0.32 1.06
N ASP A 331 43.29 -0.58 2.33
CA ASP A 331 43.06 -1.85 3.03
C ASP A 331 41.57 -2.20 3.13
N ASP A 332 40.80 -1.35 3.81
CA ASP A 332 39.36 -1.55 4.06
C ASP A 332 38.56 -1.74 2.77
N ARG A 333 38.92 -1.01 1.70
CA ARG A 333 38.24 -1.10 0.41
C ARG A 333 38.58 -2.38 -0.34
N ALA A 334 39.82 -2.85 -0.26
CA ALA A 334 40.24 -4.10 -0.88
C ALA A 334 39.58 -5.30 -0.19
N GLU A 335 39.54 -5.29 1.14
CA GLU A 335 38.85 -6.28 1.96
C GLU A 335 37.35 -6.33 1.63
N MET A 336 36.69 -5.17 1.67
CA MET A 336 35.27 -5.04 1.32
C MET A 336 34.97 -5.56 -0.09
N ALA A 337 35.84 -5.28 -1.06
CA ALA A 337 35.67 -5.76 -2.43
C ALA A 337 35.73 -7.29 -2.50
N LEU A 338 36.67 -7.94 -1.82
CA LEU A 338 36.77 -9.40 -1.79
C LEU A 338 35.60 -10.04 -1.05
N ILE A 339 35.18 -9.50 0.10
CA ILE A 339 33.99 -9.98 0.82
C ILE A 339 32.75 -9.84 -0.07
N SER A 340 32.59 -8.71 -0.76
CA SER A 340 31.49 -8.51 -1.71
C SER A 340 31.49 -9.55 -2.82
N MET A 341 32.67 -9.92 -3.35
CA MET A 341 32.81 -10.97 -4.37
C MET A 341 32.47 -12.37 -3.82
N MET A 342 32.80 -12.65 -2.55
CA MET A 342 32.43 -13.90 -1.89
C MET A 342 30.91 -14.05 -1.70
N VAL A 343 30.24 -12.93 -1.39
CA VAL A 343 28.83 -12.87 -0.99
C VAL A 343 27.89 -12.75 -2.18
N PHE A 344 28.10 -11.78 -3.08
CA PHE A 344 27.15 -11.47 -4.16
C PHE A 344 27.32 -12.37 -5.40
N ARG A 345 27.47 -13.69 -5.20
CA ARG A 345 27.55 -14.67 -6.30
C ARG A 345 26.18 -14.98 -6.91
N ARG A 346 25.47 -13.95 -7.37
CA ARG A 346 24.33 -14.05 -8.30
C ARG A 346 23.88 -12.63 -8.64
N MET A 347 24.55 -12.01 -9.61
CA MET A 347 23.78 -11.12 -10.48
C MET A 347 22.99 -12.00 -11.43
N ASP A 348 21.85 -12.51 -10.95
CA ASP A 348 20.76 -12.86 -11.84
C ASP A 348 20.52 -11.64 -12.74
N GLY A 349 20.44 -11.86 -14.04
CA GLY A 349 20.52 -10.83 -15.09
C GLY A 349 19.41 -9.75 -15.09
N ARG A 350 18.72 -9.50 -13.97
CA ARG A 350 17.60 -8.56 -13.83
C ARG A 350 17.95 -7.23 -13.15
N ARG A 351 19.05 -7.10 -12.41
CA ARG A 351 19.47 -5.80 -11.83
C ARG A 351 20.88 -5.45 -12.30
N GLY A 352 20.93 -4.75 -13.42
CA GLY A 352 22.14 -4.44 -14.17
C GLY A 352 23.16 -3.62 -13.37
N ARG A 353 24.20 -4.28 -12.88
CA ARG A 353 25.56 -3.73 -12.86
C ARG A 353 26.59 -4.85 -12.87
N SER A 354 26.65 -5.57 -13.99
CA SER A 354 27.57 -6.68 -14.24
C SER A 354 29.00 -6.37 -13.76
N TRP A 355 29.38 -6.97 -12.62
CA TRP A 355 30.79 -7.14 -12.23
C TRP A 355 31.47 -8.25 -13.06
N ASN A 356 30.75 -8.87 -14.02
CA ASN A 356 31.24 -9.99 -14.82
C ASN A 356 32.09 -9.58 -16.03
N ARG A 357 32.41 -8.29 -16.21
CA ARG A 357 33.48 -7.89 -17.11
C ARG A 357 34.74 -7.64 -16.29
N PRO A 358 35.66 -8.63 -16.18
CA PRO A 358 36.96 -8.35 -15.61
C PRO A 358 37.58 -7.18 -16.38
N PRO A 359 38.23 -6.22 -15.69
CA PRO A 359 39.03 -5.20 -16.36
C PRO A 359 39.97 -5.91 -17.35
N SER A 360 39.88 -5.58 -18.64
CA SER A 360 40.67 -6.26 -19.66
C SER A 360 42.15 -6.01 -19.39
N GLY A 361 42.91 -7.04 -18.98
CA GLY A 361 44.37 -7.00 -18.94
C GLY A 361 45.08 -7.50 -17.68
N GLY A 362 44.38 -8.03 -16.66
CA GLY A 362 45.01 -8.60 -15.47
C GLY A 362 44.54 -10.01 -15.13
N ASN A 363 45.42 -10.82 -14.53
CA ASN A 363 45.05 -12.08 -13.87
C ASN A 363 44.13 -11.76 -12.69
N PHE A 364 42.83 -11.77 -12.95
CA PHE A 364 41.80 -11.51 -11.97
C PHE A 364 41.49 -12.82 -11.23
N VAL A 365 41.87 -12.89 -9.96
CA VAL A 365 41.63 -14.05 -9.10
C VAL A 365 40.34 -13.79 -8.33
N MET A 366 39.34 -14.65 -8.53
CA MET A 366 38.07 -14.57 -7.81
C MET A 366 38.14 -15.42 -6.56
N PRO A 367 37.81 -14.88 -5.37
CA PRO A 367 37.67 -15.72 -4.19
C PRO A 367 36.55 -16.73 -4.44
N ARG A 368 36.69 -17.93 -3.87
CA ARG A 368 35.58 -18.89 -3.81
C ARG A 368 34.38 -18.20 -3.15
N THR A 369 33.17 -18.58 -3.50
CA THR A 369 31.99 -17.94 -2.90
C THR A 369 31.59 -18.70 -1.64
N LEU A 370 30.65 -18.15 -0.88
CA LEU A 370 30.10 -18.88 0.26
C LEU A 370 29.46 -20.19 -0.22
N SER A 371 29.77 -21.30 0.44
CA SER A 371 29.05 -22.57 0.32
C SER A 371 27.92 -22.65 1.34
N ASP A 372 27.01 -23.62 1.17
CA ASP A 372 25.98 -23.92 2.18
C ASP A 372 26.62 -24.26 3.54
N ASP A 373 27.77 -24.93 3.54
CA ASP A 373 28.54 -25.22 4.76
C ASP A 373 29.05 -23.93 5.43
N ASP A 374 29.60 -22.97 4.66
CA ASP A 374 30.07 -21.68 5.19
C ASP A 374 28.90 -20.92 5.86
N LEU A 375 27.72 -20.91 5.20
CA LEU A 375 26.52 -20.25 5.71
C LEU A 375 25.96 -20.96 6.96
N ASN A 376 26.01 -22.29 6.98
CA ASN A 376 25.56 -23.07 8.13
C ASN A 376 26.50 -22.88 9.33
N ASP A 377 27.81 -22.82 9.13
CA ASP A 377 28.79 -22.57 10.20
C ASP A 377 28.61 -21.17 10.80
N MET A 378 28.22 -20.18 10.00
CA MET A 378 27.86 -18.85 10.49
C MET A 378 26.62 -18.84 11.39
N THR A 379 25.80 -19.90 11.44
CA THR A 379 24.66 -19.94 12.38
C THR A 379 25.09 -20.04 13.84
N VAL A 380 26.32 -20.53 14.10
CA VAL A 380 26.87 -20.73 15.45
C VAL A 380 27.16 -19.40 16.17
N ILE A 381 27.36 -18.33 15.42
CA ILE A 381 27.74 -17.02 15.96
C ILE A 381 26.54 -16.09 16.20
N LEU A 382 25.36 -16.48 15.73
CA LEU A 382 24.15 -15.71 15.88
C LEU A 382 23.79 -15.55 17.36
N ASP A 383 23.28 -14.38 17.73
CA ASP A 383 22.65 -14.18 19.03
C ASP A 383 21.32 -14.95 19.14
N ASP A 384 20.77 -15.04 20.35
CA ASP A 384 19.57 -15.83 20.63
C ASP A 384 18.34 -15.35 19.82
N ASN A 385 18.20 -14.05 19.58
CA ASN A 385 17.08 -13.48 18.83
C ASN A 385 17.22 -13.81 17.34
N ALA A 386 18.41 -13.60 16.76
CA ALA A 386 18.70 -14.01 15.40
C ALA A 386 18.51 -15.52 15.20
N LEU A 387 18.96 -16.35 16.15
CA LEU A 387 18.74 -17.79 16.09
C LEU A 387 17.25 -18.15 16.18
N GLN A 388 16.47 -17.45 17.01
CA GLN A 388 15.02 -17.62 17.10
C GLN A 388 14.33 -17.26 15.77
N ASN A 389 14.69 -16.14 15.14
CA ASN A 389 14.14 -15.74 13.84
C ASN A 389 14.52 -16.74 12.74
N LEU A 390 15.77 -17.21 12.72
CA LEU A 390 16.22 -18.23 11.78
C LEU A 390 15.43 -19.53 11.98
N ASN A 391 15.21 -19.96 13.23
CA ASN A 391 14.39 -21.13 13.53
C ASN A 391 12.94 -20.94 13.06
N ALA A 392 12.34 -19.77 13.27
CA ALA A 392 10.98 -19.49 12.85
C ALA A 392 10.82 -19.55 11.32
N LEU A 393 11.83 -19.11 10.56
CA LEU A 393 11.87 -19.19 9.09
C LEU A 393 12.08 -20.61 8.56
N THR A 394 12.84 -21.43 9.27
CA THR A 394 13.38 -22.69 8.72
C THR A 394 12.72 -23.94 9.30
N ASN A 395 12.09 -23.84 10.47
CA ASN A 395 11.43 -24.96 11.16
C ASN A 395 9.92 -24.95 10.92
N TRP A 396 9.52 -25.07 9.66
CA TRP A 396 8.12 -25.00 9.24
C TRP A 396 7.39 -26.34 9.21
N ASN A 397 8.11 -27.44 9.45
CA ASN A 397 7.53 -28.75 9.59
C ASN A 397 8.04 -29.38 10.90
N PRO A 398 7.13 -29.69 11.85
CA PRO A 398 7.51 -30.18 13.17
C PRO A 398 8.25 -31.53 13.13
N TYR A 399 8.20 -32.23 12.00
CA TYR A 399 8.80 -33.57 11.84
C TYR A 399 10.15 -33.55 11.11
N SER A 400 10.50 -32.49 10.38
CA SER A 400 11.73 -32.46 9.56
C SER A 400 12.87 -31.65 10.16
N GLY A 401 12.64 -30.92 11.25
CA GLY A 401 13.63 -29.98 11.80
C GLY A 401 13.89 -28.81 10.85
N ARG A 402 15.03 -28.13 11.03
CA ARG A 402 15.45 -27.03 10.15
C ARG A 402 15.66 -27.55 8.74
N ASP A 403 14.94 -26.98 7.78
CA ASP A 403 15.21 -27.21 6.37
C ASP A 403 16.57 -26.57 5.99
N PRO A 404 17.60 -27.34 5.62
CA PRO A 404 18.93 -26.80 5.30
C PRO A 404 18.89 -25.80 4.16
N HIS A 405 17.98 -25.98 3.20
CA HIS A 405 17.86 -25.08 2.06
C HIS A 405 17.33 -23.70 2.49
N LEU A 406 16.34 -23.65 3.37
CA LEU A 406 15.82 -22.40 3.91
C LEU A 406 16.85 -21.72 4.83
N VAL A 407 17.66 -22.48 5.57
CA VAL A 407 18.78 -21.94 6.35
C VAL A 407 19.76 -21.22 5.43
N SER A 408 20.18 -21.86 4.32
CA SER A 408 21.06 -21.22 3.34
C SER A 408 20.44 -19.96 2.73
N ILE A 409 19.16 -19.97 2.36
CA ILE A 409 18.48 -18.79 1.79
C ILE A 409 18.46 -17.63 2.80
N ALA A 410 18.01 -17.88 4.03
CA ALA A 410 17.93 -16.84 5.06
C ALA A 410 19.32 -16.29 5.40
N MET A 411 20.31 -17.17 5.62
CA MET A 411 21.68 -16.75 5.93
C MET A 411 22.32 -15.98 4.77
N GLN A 412 22.09 -16.40 3.53
CA GLN A 412 22.54 -15.65 2.36
C GLN A 412 21.95 -14.24 2.34
N ALA A 413 20.63 -14.09 2.57
CA ALA A 413 19.99 -12.78 2.62
C ALA A 413 20.56 -11.89 3.74
N TRP A 414 20.86 -12.48 4.90
CA TRP A 414 21.42 -11.76 6.06
C TRP A 414 22.86 -11.33 5.84
N VAL A 415 23.66 -12.21 5.23
CA VAL A 415 25.04 -11.91 4.83
C VAL A 415 25.06 -10.82 3.76
N GLU A 416 24.19 -10.90 2.76
CA GLU A 416 24.05 -9.85 1.76
C GLU A 416 23.68 -8.50 2.36
N GLU A 417 22.69 -8.46 3.27
CA GLU A 417 22.32 -7.22 3.93
C GLU A 417 23.44 -6.69 4.84
N THR A 418 24.18 -7.58 5.52
CA THR A 418 25.35 -7.21 6.32
C THR A 418 26.42 -6.53 5.47
N VAL A 419 26.72 -7.08 4.30
CA VAL A 419 27.65 -6.45 3.35
C VAL A 419 27.08 -5.12 2.84
N ARG A 420 25.78 -5.02 2.55
CA ARG A 420 25.16 -3.74 2.15
C ARG A 420 25.25 -2.68 3.26
N ARG A 421 25.09 -3.04 4.54
CA ARG A 421 25.23 -2.15 5.70
C ARG A 421 26.66 -1.66 5.88
N ASN A 422 27.65 -2.53 5.70
CA ASN A 422 29.07 -2.20 5.85
C ASN A 422 29.69 -1.57 4.58
N ALA A 423 28.96 -1.54 3.46
CA ALA A 423 29.45 -0.91 2.25
C ALA A 423 29.63 0.61 2.44
N PRO A 424 30.80 1.19 2.08
CA PRO A 424 31.13 2.60 2.32
C PRO A 424 30.24 3.61 1.58
N GLN A 425 29.26 3.15 0.79
CA GLN A 425 28.27 4.02 0.16
C GLN A 425 27.22 4.53 1.15
N ARG A 426 26.93 3.84 2.27
CA ARG A 426 25.90 4.28 3.22
C ARG A 426 26.29 5.54 4.02
N GLU A 427 27.55 5.68 4.44
CA GLU A 427 27.99 6.86 5.20
C GLU A 427 27.87 8.19 4.45
N ASN A 428 27.93 8.18 3.11
CA ASN A 428 27.88 9.41 2.30
C ASN A 428 26.55 9.62 1.55
N THR A 429 25.60 8.68 1.59
CA THR A 429 24.34 8.80 0.82
C THR A 429 23.06 8.86 1.63
N GLU A 430 22.93 8.15 2.75
CA GLU A 430 21.66 8.10 3.48
C GLU A 430 21.55 9.14 4.61
N THR A 431 22.67 9.63 5.15
CA THR A 431 22.67 10.56 6.30
C THR A 431 22.51 12.04 5.94
N GLU A 432 22.64 12.41 4.66
CA GLU A 432 22.48 13.79 4.22
C GLU A 432 21.34 13.92 3.22
N SER A 433 20.19 14.38 3.71
CA SER A 433 19.08 14.83 2.86
C SER A 433 19.58 15.85 1.83
N TRP A 434 18.88 15.99 0.69
CA TRP A 434 19.21 17.00 -0.32
C TRP A 434 19.35 18.41 0.25
N ILE A 435 18.54 18.70 1.28
CA ILE A 435 18.57 19.96 2.03
C ILE A 435 19.87 20.06 2.83
N GLN A 436 20.28 19.00 3.55
CA GLN A 436 21.55 18.99 4.28
C GLN A 436 22.77 19.09 3.36
N ARG A 437 22.72 18.57 2.13
CA ARG A 437 23.80 18.71 1.13
C ARG A 437 23.87 20.11 0.55
N TYR A 438 22.71 20.67 0.24
CA TYR A 438 22.61 22.07 -0.18
C TYR A 438 23.11 22.99 0.94
N GLU A 439 22.74 22.70 2.19
CA GLU A 439 23.28 23.39 3.35
C GLU A 439 24.80 23.15 3.49
N LYS A 440 25.27 21.94 3.25
CA LYS A 440 26.68 21.54 3.18
C LYS A 440 27.54 22.36 2.20
N SER A 441 26.94 22.85 1.11
CA SER A 441 27.68 23.38 -0.03
C SER A 441 28.30 24.75 0.29
N GLU A 442 29.58 24.95 -0.04
CA GLU A 442 30.22 26.27 0.03
C GLU A 442 29.70 27.24 -1.05
N ASP A 443 29.04 26.71 -2.09
CA ASP A 443 28.58 27.43 -3.27
C ASP A 443 27.05 27.67 -3.28
N ARG A 444 26.40 27.85 -2.12
CA ARG A 444 24.93 28.03 -2.02
C ARG A 444 24.42 29.15 -2.92
N ASP A 445 25.11 30.30 -2.91
CA ASP A 445 24.74 31.47 -3.72
C ASP A 445 24.75 31.15 -5.22
N VAL A 446 25.60 30.23 -5.66
CA VAL A 446 25.66 29.77 -7.04
C VAL A 446 24.56 28.75 -7.30
N LEU A 447 24.26 27.86 -6.36
CA LEU A 447 23.19 26.88 -6.47
C LEU A 447 21.82 27.53 -6.56
N ASP A 448 21.57 28.62 -5.85
CA ASP A 448 20.28 29.34 -5.86
C ASP A 448 19.92 29.97 -7.20
N LEU A 449 20.94 30.24 -8.02
CA LEU A 449 20.77 30.81 -9.35
C LEU A 449 20.54 29.75 -10.43
N LEU A 450 20.64 28.46 -10.08
CA LEU A 450 20.48 27.36 -11.01
C LEU A 450 19.04 26.87 -11.07
N THR A 451 18.70 26.22 -12.18
CA THR A 451 17.41 25.53 -12.28
C THR A 451 17.39 24.31 -11.34
N PRO A 452 16.22 23.87 -10.85
CA PRO A 452 16.12 22.70 -9.97
C PRO A 452 16.79 21.43 -10.51
N ALA A 453 16.80 21.24 -11.84
CA ALA A 453 17.47 20.12 -12.50
C ALA A 453 19.01 20.22 -12.41
N GLU A 454 19.56 21.43 -12.46
CA GLU A 454 20.99 21.70 -12.37
C GLU A 454 21.50 21.67 -10.92
N ILE A 455 20.69 22.17 -9.97
CA ILE A 455 20.93 22.00 -8.53
C ILE A 455 21.06 20.52 -8.20
N LYS A 456 20.08 19.71 -8.63
CA LYS A 456 20.09 18.26 -8.43
C LYS A 456 21.32 17.61 -9.08
N ARG A 457 21.71 18.06 -10.27
CA ARG A 457 22.91 17.55 -10.98
C ARG A 457 24.22 17.87 -10.26
N ARG A 458 24.32 19.05 -9.64
CA ARG A 458 25.51 19.47 -8.89
C ARG A 458 25.60 18.85 -7.49
N LEU A 459 24.46 18.60 -6.85
CA LEU A 459 24.38 17.95 -5.54
C LEU A 459 24.48 16.41 -5.63
N LEU A 460 24.39 15.84 -6.84
CA LEU A 460 24.71 14.43 -7.07
C LEU A 460 26.22 14.20 -6.87
N PRO A 461 26.63 13.20 -6.08
CA PRO A 461 28.04 12.89 -5.92
C PRO A 461 28.65 12.60 -7.30
N GLN A 462 29.72 13.31 -7.66
CA GLN A 462 30.46 12.99 -8.88
C GLN A 462 30.95 11.54 -8.78
N GLN A 463 30.35 10.65 -9.57
CA GLN A 463 30.81 9.26 -9.72
C GLN A 463 32.14 9.24 -10.49
N ASN A 464 33.22 9.74 -9.89
CA ASN A 464 34.56 9.68 -10.46
C ASN A 464 35.20 8.33 -10.10
N TRP A 465 34.72 7.27 -10.74
CA TRP A 465 35.30 5.94 -10.60
C TRP A 465 36.51 5.70 -11.53
N PHE A 466 36.74 6.51 -12.58
CA PHE A 466 37.89 6.31 -13.51
C PHE A 466 38.34 7.58 -14.25
N ARG A 467 38.76 8.65 -13.56
CA ARG A 467 39.52 9.71 -14.23
C ARG A 467 40.40 10.52 -13.27
N ARG A 468 41.57 9.96 -12.96
CA ARG A 468 42.73 10.77 -12.57
C ARG A 468 44.01 10.05 -13.00
N GLY A 469 44.28 10.17 -14.29
CA GLY A 469 45.49 9.67 -14.94
C GLY A 469 45.76 10.52 -16.18
N GLU A 470 45.66 11.84 -16.05
CA GLU A 470 46.04 12.81 -17.10
C GLU A 470 46.14 14.20 -16.45
N SER A 471 47.34 14.59 -16.02
CA SER A 471 47.89 15.96 -16.03
C SER A 471 49.07 16.08 -15.08
N SER A 472 50.25 15.66 -15.55
CA SER A 472 51.52 16.19 -15.04
C SER A 472 52.52 16.27 -16.18
N SER A 473 52.27 17.18 -17.12
CA SER A 473 53.25 17.59 -18.12
C SER A 473 52.91 18.96 -18.72
N THR A 474 52.93 20.02 -17.90
CA THR A 474 53.28 21.36 -18.40
C THR A 474 53.78 22.27 -17.26
N GLN A 475 54.89 22.96 -17.51
CA GLN A 475 55.63 23.93 -16.66
C GLN A 475 56.58 23.25 -15.63
N ARG A 476 57.87 23.09 -15.90
CA ARG A 476 58.91 24.08 -16.25
C ARG A 476 60.03 23.47 -17.06
#